data_AF-I3Y0F5-F1
#
_entry.id   AF-I3Y0F5-F1
#
_cell.length_a   1.000
_cell.length_b   1.000
_cell.length_c   1.000
_cell.angle_alpha   90.00
_cell.angle_beta   90.00
_cell.angle_gamma   90.00
#
_symmetry.space_group_name_H-M   'P 1'
#
loop_
_entity.id
_entity.type
_entity.pdbx_description
1 polymer ?
#
loop_
_entity_poly.entity_id
_entity_poly.type
_entity_poly.pdbx_seq_one_letter_code
_entity_poly.pdbx_strand_id
1 'polypeptide(L)'
;MMNEYPNESHHLKFSDVEKKITLFLQNFPIENYKIHEALYGFEDSELTEIIALLNTTKLPKHYASYKDVLREHLSERLNLEPNDLIIFVEGGIYIKLFFQLTSEENAERRACGIDNTMLEGYKNQFFPNGEYKKSIMDFLHYIIEENLSFRKITPAHFKRIFIPTLVNVVETVVITQTKLEDLKTIRGFSFYLLRELFDEMMLQISQDILFHFSNSDKKAIEFLSAFSVHETIDSKGNRHKPNPILDESNHAWNTTTIRSTMLQHKKAKQTLYDKKNALITIKKKIETLAMDQKEILQEMQNAQNILQSIEDKILQLHRTMDKLNESDSEEVTFNENGVESIFNRKMLMTKLFKKEDTLLNEKTKVRRNCDEIDLRLSNKNKEIDMWVKRYNEAKTFVETSEKSTHPLDKQYERIQRALAKTLASR
;
A
#
# COMPACT_ATOMS: atom_id res chain seq x y z
N MET A 1 -45.77 -39.13 14.62
CA MET A 1 -45.12 -38.30 15.65
C MET A 1 -43.86 -37.70 15.02
N MET A 2 -44.01 -36.52 14.41
CA MET A 2 -42.87 -35.72 13.97
C MET A 2 -42.47 -34.84 15.15
N ASN A 3 -41.27 -35.04 15.67
CA ASN A 3 -40.66 -34.10 16.60
C ASN A 3 -40.10 -32.94 15.79
N GLU A 4 -40.81 -31.83 15.82
CA GLU A 4 -40.25 -30.52 15.48
C GLU A 4 -39.20 -30.17 16.53
N TYR A 5 -37.95 -30.03 16.10
CA TYR A 5 -36.92 -29.35 16.88
C TYR A 5 -37.16 -27.84 16.74
N PRO A 6 -37.41 -27.08 17.82
CA PRO A 6 -37.45 -25.64 17.74
C PRO A 6 -36.00 -25.14 17.67
N ASN A 7 -35.51 -24.91 16.45
CA ASN A 7 -34.31 -24.11 16.24
C ASN A 7 -34.70 -22.63 16.24
N GLU A 8 -35.26 -22.15 17.35
CA GLU A 8 -35.39 -20.71 17.62
C GLU A 8 -34.10 -20.26 18.31
N SER A 9 -33.11 -19.86 17.52
CA SER A 9 -32.11 -18.91 18.02
C SER A 9 -32.88 -17.66 18.45
N HIS A 10 -33.14 -17.50 19.75
CA HIS A 10 -33.70 -16.28 20.32
C HIS A 10 -32.79 -15.10 19.98
N HIS A 11 -33.02 -14.48 18.82
CA HIS A 11 -32.45 -13.18 18.51
C HIS A 11 -33.09 -12.19 19.50
N LEU A 12 -32.27 -11.65 20.40
CA LEU A 12 -32.66 -10.54 21.27
C LEU A 12 -33.31 -9.44 20.42
N LYS A 13 -34.50 -9.00 20.83
CA LYS A 13 -35.16 -7.87 20.17
C LYS A 13 -34.38 -6.60 20.47
N PHE A 14 -34.23 -5.73 19.46
CA PHE A 14 -33.50 -4.46 19.63
C PHE A 14 -34.04 -3.63 20.80
N SER A 15 -35.37 -3.62 21.03
CA SER A 15 -36.00 -2.93 22.16
C SER A 15 -35.52 -3.39 23.54
N ASP A 16 -35.14 -4.67 23.67
CA ASP A 16 -34.64 -5.21 24.94
C ASP A 16 -33.17 -4.85 25.15
N VAL A 17 -32.41 -4.77 24.04
CA VAL A 17 -31.01 -4.31 24.04
C VAL A 17 -30.94 -2.81 24.33
N GLU A 18 -31.79 -2.01 23.71
CA GLU A 18 -31.91 -0.57 23.94
C GLU A 18 -32.14 -0.24 25.42
N LYS A 19 -33.07 -0.93 26.09
CA LYS A 19 -33.28 -0.79 27.54
C LYS A 19 -32.03 -1.08 28.36
N LYS A 20 -31.26 -2.12 27.98
CA LYS A 20 -30.00 -2.45 28.65
C LYS A 20 -28.94 -1.38 28.44
N ILE A 21 -28.86 -0.81 27.24
CA ILE A 21 -27.96 0.29 26.92
C ILE A 21 -28.30 1.52 27.76
N THR A 22 -29.57 1.90 27.81
CA THR A 22 -30.03 3.03 28.62
C THR A 22 -29.68 2.82 30.10
N LEU A 23 -29.96 1.63 30.65
CA LEU A 23 -29.65 1.31 32.06
C LEU A 23 -28.14 1.33 32.34
N PHE A 24 -27.34 0.78 31.43
CA PHE A 24 -25.88 0.80 31.55
C PHE A 24 -25.37 2.25 31.54
N LEU A 25 -25.78 3.07 30.56
CA LEU A 25 -25.30 4.45 30.42
C LEU A 25 -25.79 5.38 31.55
N GLN A 26 -26.92 5.06 32.19
CA GLN A 26 -27.36 5.74 33.41
C GLN A 26 -26.38 5.52 34.56
N ASN A 27 -25.86 4.30 34.70
CA ASN A 27 -24.92 3.90 35.74
C ASN A 27 -23.45 4.11 35.35
N PHE A 28 -23.17 4.41 34.07
CA PHE A 28 -21.82 4.63 33.58
C PHE A 28 -21.23 5.91 34.22
N PRO A 29 -20.12 5.82 34.97
CA PRO A 29 -19.57 6.94 35.73
C PRO A 29 -18.76 7.87 34.82
N ILE A 30 -19.42 8.48 33.83
CA ILE A 30 -18.78 9.29 32.77
C ILE A 30 -17.90 10.42 33.29
N GLU A 31 -18.23 11.00 34.45
CA GLU A 31 -17.44 12.06 35.10
C GLU A 31 -16.03 11.61 35.50
N ASN A 32 -15.82 10.31 35.75
CA ASN A 32 -14.49 9.76 36.04
C ASN A 32 -13.57 9.80 34.82
N TYR A 33 -14.13 9.97 33.62
CA TYR A 33 -13.41 9.99 32.34
C TYR A 33 -13.26 11.41 31.78
N LYS A 34 -13.47 12.42 32.62
CA LYS A 34 -13.28 13.83 32.24
C LYS A 34 -11.79 14.16 32.18
N ILE A 35 -11.30 14.44 30.98
CA ILE A 35 -9.90 14.84 30.73
C ILE A 35 -9.74 16.35 30.91
N HIS A 36 -10.74 17.11 30.46
CA HIS A 36 -10.80 18.56 30.53
C HIS A 36 -12.25 19.00 30.70
N GLU A 37 -12.50 20.26 31.08
CA GLU A 37 -13.88 20.77 31.18
C GLU A 37 -14.68 20.68 29.88
N ALA A 38 -14.00 20.54 28.74
CA ALA A 38 -14.60 20.42 27.42
C ALA A 38 -14.30 19.08 26.72
N LEU A 39 -13.70 18.09 27.40
CA LEU A 39 -13.33 16.81 26.80
C LEU A 39 -13.47 15.64 27.78
N TYR A 40 -14.20 14.61 27.36
CA TYR A 40 -14.20 13.28 27.98
C TYR A 40 -13.47 12.29 27.08
N GLY A 41 -12.82 11.29 27.67
CA GLY A 41 -12.19 10.22 26.92
C GLY A 41 -12.10 8.93 27.73
N PHE A 42 -12.51 7.82 27.14
CA PHE A 42 -12.51 6.49 27.76
C PHE A 42 -12.24 5.39 26.74
N GLU A 43 -11.74 4.25 27.20
CA GLU A 43 -11.43 3.11 26.33
C GLU A 43 -12.70 2.41 25.84
N ASP A 44 -12.64 1.79 24.66
CA ASP A 44 -13.74 0.97 24.13
C ASP A 44 -14.04 -0.24 25.04
N SER A 45 -13.02 -0.68 25.80
CA SER A 45 -13.11 -1.77 26.78
C SER A 45 -14.21 -1.52 27.82
N GLU A 46 -14.45 -0.27 28.17
CA GLU A 46 -15.48 0.17 29.11
C GLU A 46 -16.90 -0.08 28.58
N LEU A 47 -17.09 -0.17 27.26
CA LEU A 47 -18.38 -0.44 26.62
C LEU A 47 -18.49 -1.87 26.04
N THR A 48 -17.55 -2.77 26.36
CA THR A 48 -17.47 -4.11 25.75
C THR A 48 -18.79 -4.87 25.80
N GLU A 49 -19.50 -4.84 26.93
CA GLU A 49 -20.77 -5.55 27.10
C GLU A 49 -21.84 -5.02 26.12
N ILE A 50 -21.99 -3.70 26.01
CA ILE A 50 -22.95 -3.10 25.08
C ILE A 50 -22.53 -3.34 23.63
N ILE A 51 -21.26 -3.17 23.31
CA ILE A 51 -20.75 -3.37 21.94
C ILE A 51 -21.02 -4.81 21.50
N ALA A 52 -20.81 -5.80 22.37
CA ALA A 52 -21.12 -7.20 22.09
C ALA A 52 -22.63 -7.42 21.86
N LEU A 53 -23.50 -6.80 22.66
CA LEU A 53 -24.95 -6.87 22.47
C LEU A 53 -25.39 -6.25 21.14
N LEU A 54 -24.86 -5.08 20.79
CA LEU A 54 -25.19 -4.40 19.53
C LEU A 54 -24.71 -5.18 18.30
N ASN A 55 -23.53 -5.80 18.37
CA ASN A 55 -23.00 -6.62 17.28
C ASN A 55 -23.76 -7.93 17.06
N THR A 56 -24.41 -8.46 18.09
CA THR A 56 -25.22 -9.70 18.02
C THR A 56 -26.70 -9.44 17.73
N THR A 57 -27.10 -8.18 17.62
CA THR A 57 -28.50 -7.76 17.44
C THR A 57 -28.73 -7.14 16.07
N LYS A 58 -29.86 -7.47 15.45
CA LYS A 58 -30.25 -6.85 14.18
C LYS A 58 -30.67 -5.39 14.41
N LEU A 59 -29.84 -4.46 13.98
CA LEU A 59 -30.09 -3.02 14.12
C LEU A 59 -31.26 -2.53 13.24
N PRO A 60 -32.05 -1.54 13.71
CA PRO A 60 -32.98 -0.79 12.89
C PRO A 60 -32.34 -0.21 11.61
N LYS A 61 -33.11 -0.10 10.53
CA LYS A 61 -32.61 0.34 9.21
C LYS A 61 -32.01 1.75 9.18
N HIS A 62 -32.35 2.61 10.14
CA HIS A 62 -31.83 3.98 10.21
C HIS A 62 -30.44 4.06 10.85
N TYR A 63 -29.98 3.00 11.53
CA TYR A 63 -28.61 2.87 12.01
C TYR A 63 -27.78 2.09 11.00
N ALA A 64 -26.64 2.64 10.61
CA ALA A 64 -25.68 1.96 9.74
C ALA A 64 -24.73 1.06 10.54
N SER A 65 -24.48 1.40 11.81
CA SER A 65 -23.56 0.68 12.69
C SER A 65 -23.95 0.83 14.16
N TYR A 66 -23.37 0.00 15.04
CA TYR A 66 -23.53 0.13 16.50
C TYR A 66 -23.10 1.51 17.03
N LYS A 67 -22.13 2.15 16.36
CA LYS A 67 -21.64 3.49 16.70
C LYS A 67 -22.73 4.56 16.55
N ASP A 68 -23.67 4.37 15.63
CA ASP A 68 -24.80 5.30 15.47
C ASP A 68 -25.76 5.21 16.67
N VAL A 69 -26.00 3.99 17.18
CA VAL A 69 -26.80 3.74 18.39
C VAL A 69 -26.12 4.31 19.63
N LEU A 70 -24.83 4.03 19.81
CA LEU A 70 -24.06 4.57 20.93
C LEU A 70 -24.03 6.10 20.90
N ARG A 71 -23.83 6.70 19.72
CA ARG A 71 -23.84 8.15 19.56
C ARG A 71 -25.16 8.77 19.99
N GLU A 72 -26.29 8.19 19.60
CA GLU A 72 -27.60 8.69 20.01
C GLU A 72 -27.77 8.66 21.54
N HIS A 73 -27.51 7.51 22.18
CA HIS A 73 -27.69 7.41 23.63
C HIS A 73 -26.65 8.19 24.44
N LEU A 74 -25.40 8.31 23.97
CA LEU A 74 -24.40 9.17 24.61
C LEU A 74 -24.79 10.64 24.49
N SER A 75 -25.29 11.07 23.32
CA SER A 75 -25.81 12.42 23.13
C SER A 75 -26.97 12.73 24.07
N GLU A 76 -27.91 11.80 24.25
CA GLU A 76 -29.01 11.95 25.21
C GLU A 76 -28.51 12.00 26.65
N ARG A 77 -27.63 11.07 27.03
CA ARG A 77 -27.12 10.94 28.41
C ARG A 77 -26.36 12.19 28.88
N LEU A 78 -25.62 12.81 27.98
CA LEU A 78 -24.79 13.98 28.24
C LEU A 78 -25.44 15.29 27.81
N ASN A 79 -26.66 15.26 27.26
CA ASN A 79 -27.34 16.41 26.68
C ASN A 79 -26.47 17.18 25.67
N LEU A 80 -25.83 16.44 24.76
CA LEU A 80 -24.91 17.02 23.79
C LEU A 80 -25.62 17.95 22.80
N GLU A 81 -24.99 19.08 22.50
CA GLU A 81 -25.44 20.06 21.52
C GLU A 81 -25.08 19.63 20.08
N PRO A 82 -25.73 20.20 19.04
CA PRO A 82 -25.45 19.84 17.65
C PRO A 82 -24.00 20.04 17.17
N ASN A 83 -23.22 20.88 17.85
CA ASN A 83 -21.81 21.13 17.52
C ASN A 83 -20.83 20.30 18.37
N ASP A 84 -21.33 19.55 19.35
CA ASP A 84 -20.51 18.61 20.12
C ASP A 84 -20.09 17.45 19.22
N LEU A 85 -18.94 16.86 19.54
CA LEU A 85 -18.32 15.85 18.70
C LEU A 85 -18.03 14.59 19.49
N ILE A 86 -18.66 13.48 19.08
CA ILE A 86 -18.28 12.13 19.51
C ILE A 86 -17.40 11.51 18.43
N ILE A 87 -16.19 11.10 18.83
CA ILE A 87 -15.16 10.48 17.98
C ILE A 87 -14.91 9.07 18.49
N PHE A 88 -15.10 8.08 17.63
CA PHE A 88 -14.70 6.70 17.88
C PHE A 88 -13.37 6.46 17.19
N VAL A 89 -12.30 6.24 17.97
CA VAL A 89 -10.98 5.88 17.47
C VAL A 89 -10.68 4.42 17.81
N GLU A 90 -9.62 3.86 17.24
CA GLU A 90 -9.18 2.51 17.64
C GLU A 90 -8.80 2.49 19.13
N GLY A 91 -9.57 1.76 19.93
CA GLY A 91 -9.31 1.55 21.35
C GLY A 91 -9.96 2.58 22.28
N GLY A 92 -10.71 3.56 21.79
CA GLY A 92 -11.36 4.54 22.66
C GLY A 92 -12.34 5.50 22.01
N ILE A 93 -13.07 6.21 22.87
CA ILE A 93 -14.11 7.17 22.51
C ILE A 93 -13.75 8.51 23.15
N TYR A 94 -13.78 9.57 22.34
CA TYR A 94 -13.66 10.95 22.80
C TYR A 94 -14.97 11.70 22.61
N ILE A 95 -15.38 12.46 23.62
CA ILE A 95 -16.56 13.33 23.57
C ILE A 95 -16.11 14.76 23.84
N LYS A 96 -16.06 15.55 22.77
CA LYS A 96 -15.63 16.94 22.79
C LYS A 96 -16.86 17.85 22.86
N LEU A 97 -16.98 18.59 23.96
CA LEU A 97 -18.01 19.61 24.14
C LEU A 97 -17.59 20.88 23.38
N PHE A 98 -18.50 21.41 22.59
CA PHE A 98 -18.36 22.69 21.93
C PHE A 98 -18.46 23.80 22.97
N PHE A 99 -17.58 24.80 22.84
CA PHE A 99 -17.64 26.00 23.66
C PHE A 99 -17.48 27.22 22.77
N GLN A 100 -18.18 28.30 23.15
CA GLN A 100 -18.09 29.59 22.48
C GLN A 100 -17.37 30.59 23.37
N LEU A 101 -16.36 31.25 22.82
CA LEU A 101 -15.68 32.34 23.48
C LEU A 101 -16.30 33.68 23.06
N THR A 102 -16.35 34.63 23.97
CA THR A 102 -16.67 36.03 23.66
C THR A 102 -15.62 36.59 22.71
N SER A 103 -16.06 37.08 21.54
CA SER A 103 -15.17 37.64 20.53
C SER A 103 -14.75 39.05 20.92
N GLU A 104 -13.45 39.29 21.07
CA GLU A 104 -12.89 40.64 21.10
C GLU A 104 -12.74 41.17 19.66
N GLU A 105 -13.02 42.46 19.43
CA GLU A 105 -12.87 43.12 18.13
C GLU A 105 -11.44 43.64 17.94
N ASN A 106 -10.45 42.74 17.82
CA ASN A 106 -9.05 43.10 17.56
C ASN A 106 -8.45 42.35 16.36
N ALA A 107 -7.27 42.82 15.88
CA ALA A 107 -6.58 42.27 14.72
C ALA A 107 -6.22 40.77 14.88
N GLU A 108 -6.05 40.33 16.12
CA GLU A 108 -5.72 38.96 16.51
C GLU A 108 -6.95 38.07 16.75
N ARG A 109 -8.17 38.53 16.42
CA ARG A 109 -9.42 37.75 16.53
C ARG A 109 -9.31 36.33 15.97
N ARG A 110 -8.48 36.17 14.94
CA ARG A 110 -8.18 34.89 14.28
C ARG A 110 -7.60 33.84 15.24
N ALA A 111 -6.78 34.22 16.22
CA ALA A 111 -6.25 33.30 17.23
C ALA A 111 -6.76 33.67 18.64
N CYS A 112 -8.01 34.16 18.71
CA CYS A 112 -8.63 34.59 19.96
C CYS A 112 -7.83 35.67 20.71
N GLY A 113 -7.12 36.56 20.02
CA GLY A 113 -6.37 37.64 20.67
C GLY A 113 -5.02 37.22 21.26
N ILE A 114 -4.47 36.07 20.81
CA ILE A 114 -3.17 35.57 21.25
C ILE A 114 -2.12 35.91 20.20
N ASP A 115 -1.02 36.51 20.65
CA ASP A 115 0.09 36.90 19.79
C ASP A 115 0.73 35.69 19.10
N ASN A 116 1.12 35.88 17.84
CA ASN A 116 1.65 34.81 17.01
C ASN A 116 2.99 34.25 17.51
N THR A 117 3.83 35.06 18.17
CA THR A 117 5.09 34.60 18.74
C THR A 117 4.87 33.67 19.93
N MET A 118 3.80 33.91 20.71
CA MET A 118 3.40 33.04 21.81
C MET A 118 2.89 31.69 21.28
N LEU A 119 2.09 31.69 20.22
CA LEU A 119 1.59 30.48 19.56
C LEU A 119 2.71 29.63 18.95
N GLU A 120 3.69 30.29 18.32
CA GLU A 120 4.91 29.63 17.84
C GLU A 120 5.71 29.02 19.01
N GLY A 121 5.78 29.74 20.14
CA GLY A 121 6.36 29.23 21.39
C GLY A 121 5.68 27.96 21.89
N TYR A 122 4.34 27.93 21.95
CA TYR A 122 3.58 26.74 22.30
C TYR A 122 3.82 25.58 21.33
N LYS A 123 3.84 25.85 20.03
CA LYS A 123 4.15 24.82 19.02
C LYS A 123 5.53 24.22 19.26
N ASN A 124 6.56 25.02 19.47
CA ASN A 124 7.91 24.53 19.70
C ASN A 124 8.06 23.81 21.04
N GLN A 125 7.28 24.21 22.06
CA GLN A 125 7.29 23.59 23.38
C GLN A 125 6.62 22.21 23.38
N PHE A 126 5.40 22.11 22.81
CA PHE A 126 4.59 20.91 22.91
C PHE A 126 4.76 19.98 21.71
N PHE A 127 5.14 20.51 20.54
CA PHE A 127 5.29 19.75 19.30
C PHE A 127 6.59 20.08 18.55
N PRO A 128 7.77 19.89 19.18
CA PRO A 128 9.05 20.27 18.59
C PRO A 128 9.34 19.56 17.26
N ASN A 129 8.76 18.39 17.00
CA ASN A 129 8.94 17.64 15.75
C ASN A 129 7.67 17.57 14.89
N GLY A 130 6.64 18.38 15.19
CA GLY A 130 5.39 18.40 14.43
C GLY A 130 4.51 17.17 14.66
N GLU A 131 4.57 16.55 15.84
CA GLU A 131 3.80 15.37 16.23
C GLU A 131 2.28 15.58 16.13
N TYR A 132 1.83 16.83 16.30
CA TYR A 132 0.43 17.22 16.16
C TYR A 132 -0.13 16.92 14.76
N LYS A 133 0.71 16.99 13.70
CA LYS A 133 0.28 16.75 12.31
C LYS A 133 -0.25 15.33 12.14
N LYS A 134 0.55 14.35 12.55
CA LYS A 134 0.15 12.94 12.50
C LYS A 134 -1.11 12.71 13.34
N SER A 135 -1.13 13.22 14.56
CA SER A 135 -2.27 13.03 15.48
C SER A 135 -3.57 13.59 14.90
N ILE A 136 -3.56 14.82 14.36
CA ILE A 136 -4.75 15.42 13.74
C ILE A 136 -5.21 14.63 12.52
N MET A 137 -4.28 14.16 11.68
CA MET A 137 -4.60 13.38 10.48
C MET A 137 -5.13 11.97 10.82
N ASP A 138 -4.61 11.35 11.88
CA ASP A 138 -5.14 10.08 12.40
C ASP A 138 -6.58 10.25 12.88
N PHE A 139 -6.89 11.33 13.62
CA PHE A 139 -8.27 11.65 14.01
C PHE A 139 -9.17 11.98 12.80
N LEU A 140 -8.64 12.70 11.81
CA LEU A 140 -9.38 13.06 10.60
C LEU A 140 -9.90 11.82 9.87
N HIS A 141 -9.13 10.73 9.83
CA HIS A 141 -9.55 9.48 9.20
C HIS A 141 -10.89 8.97 9.77
N TYR A 142 -11.02 8.89 11.10
CA TYR A 142 -12.25 8.46 11.76
C TYR A 142 -13.41 9.44 11.52
N ILE A 143 -13.11 10.73 11.51
CA ILE A 143 -14.11 11.78 11.27
C ILE A 143 -14.67 11.75 9.85
N ILE A 144 -13.83 11.45 8.84
CA ILE A 144 -14.27 11.30 7.44
C ILE A 144 -15.24 10.13 7.31
N GLU A 145 -14.93 8.99 7.94
CA GLU A 145 -15.77 7.79 7.86
C GLU A 145 -17.10 7.95 8.62
N GLU A 146 -17.13 8.81 9.63
CA GLU A 146 -18.27 8.98 10.51
C GLU A 146 -18.96 10.32 10.34
N ASN A 147 -18.47 11.38 10.98
CA ASN A 147 -19.15 12.66 11.14
C ASN A 147 -19.23 13.45 9.82
N LEU A 148 -18.21 13.36 8.97
CA LEU A 148 -18.13 14.02 7.67
C LEU A 148 -18.41 13.07 6.50
N SER A 149 -18.98 11.89 6.78
CA SER A 149 -19.23 10.86 5.78
C SER A 149 -20.27 11.30 4.77
N PHE A 150 -19.87 11.41 3.50
CA PHE A 150 -20.78 11.70 2.37
C PHE A 150 -21.92 10.67 2.23
N ARG A 151 -21.82 9.50 2.87
CA ARG A 151 -22.87 8.48 2.90
C ARG A 151 -24.01 8.86 3.85
N LYS A 152 -23.70 9.61 4.90
CA LYS A 152 -24.64 10.02 5.95
C LYS A 152 -25.15 11.45 5.77
N ILE A 153 -24.35 12.32 5.15
CA ILE A 153 -24.64 13.76 5.08
C ILE A 153 -24.80 14.27 3.65
N THR A 154 -25.61 15.31 3.49
CA THR A 154 -25.73 16.05 2.23
C THR A 154 -24.62 17.10 2.10
N PRO A 155 -24.29 17.57 0.88
CA PRO A 155 -23.34 18.66 0.69
C PRO A 155 -23.66 19.94 1.48
N ALA A 156 -24.95 20.29 1.58
CA ALA A 156 -25.40 21.43 2.38
C ALA A 156 -25.15 21.21 3.88
N HIS A 157 -25.38 19.98 4.37
CA HIS A 157 -25.08 19.64 5.76
C HIS A 157 -23.57 19.63 6.03
N PHE A 158 -22.77 19.06 5.13
CA PHE A 158 -21.30 19.10 5.18
C PHE A 158 -20.81 20.54 5.35
N LYS A 159 -21.25 21.47 4.48
CA LYS A 159 -20.87 22.90 4.54
C LYS A 159 -21.17 23.55 5.88
N ARG A 160 -22.20 23.08 6.60
CA ARG A 160 -22.56 23.60 7.93
C ARG A 160 -21.65 23.07 9.03
N ILE A 161 -21.27 21.79 8.98
CA ILE A 161 -20.64 21.10 10.11
C ILE A 161 -19.13 20.90 10.00
N PHE A 162 -18.54 21.00 8.80
CA PHE A 162 -17.14 20.62 8.61
C PHE A 162 -16.17 21.47 9.44
N ILE A 163 -16.31 22.81 9.43
CA ILE A 163 -15.43 23.69 10.21
C ILE A 163 -15.54 23.41 11.72
N PRO A 164 -16.73 23.42 12.35
CA PRO A 164 -16.85 23.03 13.76
C PRO A 164 -16.22 21.67 14.07
N THR A 165 -16.42 20.69 13.19
CA THR A 165 -15.86 19.34 13.36
C THR A 165 -14.34 19.36 13.33
N LEU A 166 -13.72 20.02 12.32
CA LEU A 166 -12.25 20.10 12.23
C LEU A 166 -11.66 20.85 13.43
N VAL A 167 -12.31 21.91 13.90
CA VAL A 167 -11.88 22.65 15.10
C VAL A 167 -11.90 21.73 16.32
N ASN A 168 -12.98 21.01 16.55
CA ASN A 168 -13.10 20.08 17.67
C ASN A 168 -12.05 18.95 17.62
N VAL A 169 -11.68 18.48 16.41
CA VAL A 169 -10.58 17.52 16.24
C VAL A 169 -9.26 18.11 16.72
N VAL A 170 -8.89 19.30 16.22
CA VAL A 170 -7.63 19.94 16.62
C VAL A 170 -7.61 20.24 18.11
N GLU A 171 -8.73 20.71 18.68
CA GLU A 171 -8.86 20.93 20.12
C GLU A 171 -8.69 19.65 20.92
N THR A 172 -9.22 18.53 20.44
CA THR A 172 -9.05 17.23 21.11
C THR A 172 -7.57 16.86 21.19
N VAL A 173 -6.81 17.05 20.10
CA VAL A 173 -5.35 16.83 20.08
C VAL A 173 -4.63 17.80 21.01
N VAL A 174 -4.97 19.10 20.97
CA VAL A 174 -4.35 20.10 21.85
C VAL A 174 -4.61 19.78 23.33
N ILE A 175 -5.84 19.45 23.71
CA ILE A 175 -6.19 19.12 25.09
C ILE A 175 -5.47 17.84 25.56
N THR A 176 -5.40 16.81 24.72
CA THR A 176 -4.83 15.52 25.10
C THR A 176 -3.30 15.52 25.14
N GLN A 177 -2.64 16.39 24.37
CA GLN A 177 -1.17 16.36 24.19
C GLN A 177 -0.46 17.57 24.78
N THR A 178 -1.19 18.56 25.30
CA THR A 178 -0.61 19.75 25.93
C THR A 178 -1.07 19.87 27.39
N LYS A 179 -0.46 20.81 28.11
CA LYS A 179 -0.84 21.17 29.50
C LYS A 179 -1.63 22.48 29.56
N LEU A 180 -2.27 22.85 28.46
CA LEU A 180 -3.07 24.08 28.39
C LEU A 180 -4.43 23.82 29.03
N GLU A 181 -4.83 24.66 29.98
CA GLU A 181 -6.11 24.57 30.69
C GLU A 181 -7.09 25.67 30.27
N ASP A 182 -6.59 26.84 29.91
CA ASP A 182 -7.43 27.97 29.51
C ASP A 182 -8.06 27.74 28.13
N LEU A 183 -9.39 27.79 28.06
CA LEU A 183 -10.16 27.58 26.82
C LEU A 183 -9.82 28.59 25.72
N LYS A 184 -9.51 29.85 26.09
CA LYS A 184 -9.10 30.88 25.13
C LYS A 184 -7.78 30.50 24.46
N THR A 185 -6.84 30.02 25.27
CA THR A 185 -5.54 29.53 24.82
C THR A 185 -5.64 28.28 23.96
N ILE A 186 -6.43 27.28 24.40
CA ILE A 186 -6.69 26.06 23.62
C ILE A 186 -7.29 26.40 22.26
N ARG A 187 -8.35 27.23 22.21
CA ARG A 187 -9.01 27.62 20.95
C ARG A 187 -8.07 28.40 20.03
N GLY A 188 -7.34 29.38 20.58
CA GLY A 188 -6.41 30.21 19.82
C GLY A 188 -5.30 29.36 19.19
N PHE A 189 -4.72 28.45 19.97
CA PHE A 189 -3.69 27.54 19.49
C PHE A 189 -4.24 26.51 18.49
N SER A 190 -5.44 25.99 18.72
CA SER A 190 -6.11 25.07 17.79
C SER A 190 -6.38 25.72 16.45
N PHE A 191 -6.82 26.99 16.41
CA PHE A 191 -6.99 27.72 15.16
C PHE A 191 -5.67 27.99 14.44
N TYR A 192 -4.60 28.24 15.19
CA TYR A 192 -3.28 28.41 14.63
C TYR A 192 -2.79 27.11 13.95
N LEU A 193 -2.89 25.97 14.61
CA LEU A 193 -2.52 24.66 14.04
C LEU A 193 -3.44 24.25 12.88
N LEU A 194 -4.75 24.47 13.02
CA LEU A 194 -5.73 24.15 11.98
C LEU A 194 -5.40 24.87 10.67
N ARG A 195 -4.95 26.13 10.71
CA ARG A 195 -4.56 26.84 9.48
C ARG A 195 -3.40 26.20 8.75
N GLU A 196 -2.43 25.66 9.47
CA GLU A 196 -1.27 25.00 8.86
C GLU A 196 -1.70 23.73 8.13
N LEU A 197 -2.71 23.01 8.66
CA LEU A 197 -3.17 21.72 8.12
C LEU A 197 -4.44 21.80 7.28
N PHE A 198 -5.14 22.93 7.24
CA PHE A 198 -6.48 23.03 6.68
C PHE A 198 -6.55 22.52 5.23
N ASP A 199 -5.60 22.94 4.40
CA ASP A 199 -5.56 22.53 2.99
C ASP A 199 -5.28 21.04 2.85
N GLU A 200 -4.42 20.47 3.70
CA GLU A 200 -4.10 19.03 3.71
C GLU A 200 -5.30 18.20 4.17
N MET A 201 -6.01 18.64 5.21
CA MET A 201 -7.23 18.00 5.70
C MET A 201 -8.33 18.01 4.64
N MET A 202 -8.56 19.16 4.00
CA MET A 202 -9.55 19.28 2.92
C MET A 202 -9.16 18.46 1.69
N LEU A 203 -7.86 18.33 1.40
CA LEU A 203 -7.37 17.47 0.34
C LEU A 203 -7.67 16.00 0.65
N GLN A 204 -7.46 15.53 1.87
CA GLN A 204 -7.77 14.15 2.26
C GLN A 204 -9.28 13.85 2.18
N ILE A 205 -10.13 14.78 2.63
CA ILE A 205 -11.60 14.65 2.48
C ILE A 205 -11.98 14.53 0.99
N SER A 206 -11.41 15.38 0.14
CA SER A 206 -11.61 15.35 -1.31
C SER A 206 -11.16 14.02 -1.93
N GLN A 207 -10.01 13.52 -1.51
CA GLN A 207 -9.46 12.24 -1.95
C GLN A 207 -10.38 11.07 -1.61
N ASP A 208 -10.94 11.03 -0.40
CA ASP A 208 -11.88 9.99 0.03
C ASP A 208 -13.15 9.98 -0.86
N ILE A 209 -13.78 11.13 -1.04
CA ILE A 209 -14.99 11.26 -1.87
C ILE A 209 -14.70 10.82 -3.31
N LEU A 210 -13.58 11.28 -3.89
CA LEU A 210 -13.19 10.92 -5.24
C LEU A 210 -12.89 9.42 -5.36
N PHE A 211 -12.19 8.83 -4.39
CA PHE A 211 -11.92 7.40 -4.36
C PHE A 211 -13.21 6.59 -4.45
N HIS A 212 -14.19 6.89 -3.59
CA HIS A 212 -15.49 6.23 -3.62
C HIS A 212 -16.28 6.50 -4.91
N PHE A 213 -16.19 7.73 -5.45
CA PHE A 213 -16.80 8.08 -6.73
C PHE A 213 -16.23 7.25 -7.90
N SER A 214 -14.92 7.03 -7.95
CA SER A 214 -14.28 6.20 -8.99
C SER A 214 -14.67 4.73 -8.92
N ASN A 215 -15.06 4.25 -7.73
CA ASN A 215 -15.56 2.90 -7.52
C ASN A 215 -17.09 2.81 -7.71
N SER A 216 -17.71 3.82 -8.33
CA SER A 216 -19.14 3.87 -8.63
C SER A 216 -20.06 3.77 -7.39
N ASP A 217 -19.59 4.26 -6.23
CA ASP A 217 -20.45 4.38 -5.04
C ASP A 217 -21.60 5.35 -5.33
N LYS A 218 -22.84 4.86 -5.22
CA LYS A 218 -24.05 5.64 -5.52
C LYS A 218 -24.15 6.90 -4.67
N LYS A 219 -23.72 6.86 -3.40
CA LYS A 219 -23.77 8.00 -2.50
C LYS A 219 -22.70 9.04 -2.82
N ALA A 220 -21.51 8.62 -3.23
CA ALA A 220 -20.48 9.56 -3.70
C ALA A 220 -20.91 10.27 -4.99
N ILE A 221 -21.56 9.55 -5.90
CA ILE A 221 -22.12 10.13 -7.14
C ILE A 221 -23.21 11.15 -6.82
N GLU A 222 -24.15 10.80 -5.94
CA GLU A 222 -25.22 11.70 -5.48
C GLU A 222 -24.63 12.96 -4.82
N PHE A 223 -23.64 12.79 -3.94
CA PHE A 223 -22.97 13.89 -3.26
C PHE A 223 -22.26 14.84 -4.25
N LEU A 224 -21.47 14.30 -5.19
CA LEU A 224 -20.77 15.12 -6.18
C LEU A 224 -21.69 15.77 -7.22
N SER A 225 -22.88 15.21 -7.46
CA SER A 225 -23.84 15.78 -8.42
C SER A 225 -24.36 17.16 -8.00
N ALA A 226 -24.32 17.48 -6.71
CA ALA A 226 -24.69 18.81 -6.21
C ALA A 226 -23.70 19.92 -6.61
N PHE A 227 -22.51 19.56 -7.07
CA PHE A 227 -21.47 20.49 -7.53
C PHE A 227 -21.48 20.64 -9.06
N SER A 228 -22.68 20.58 -9.65
CA SER A 228 -22.89 20.69 -11.09
C SER A 228 -22.65 22.11 -11.61
N VAL A 229 -22.23 22.19 -12.88
CA VAL A 229 -22.13 23.43 -13.67
C VAL A 229 -23.52 23.96 -14.03
N HIS A 230 -24.53 23.09 -14.06
CA HIS A 230 -25.91 23.45 -14.40
C HIS A 230 -26.79 23.52 -13.16
N GLU A 231 -27.83 24.34 -13.22
CA GLU A 231 -28.89 24.35 -12.22
C GLU A 231 -29.54 22.96 -12.19
N THR A 232 -29.66 22.39 -11.00
CA THR A 232 -30.25 21.05 -10.82
C THR A 232 -31.55 21.16 -10.04
N ILE A 233 -32.52 20.32 -10.38
CA ILE A 233 -33.80 20.22 -9.67
C ILE A 233 -33.79 18.88 -8.94
N ASP A 234 -33.93 18.91 -7.62
CA ASP A 234 -33.99 17.68 -6.83
C ASP A 234 -35.32 16.94 -7.00
N SER A 235 -35.41 15.71 -6.47
CA SER A 235 -36.62 14.88 -6.51
C SER A 235 -37.82 15.47 -5.77
N LYS A 236 -37.63 16.57 -5.02
CA LYS A 236 -38.65 17.31 -4.30
C LYS A 236 -39.02 18.64 -5.00
N GLY A 237 -38.43 18.92 -6.16
CA GLY A 237 -38.71 20.13 -6.95
C GLY A 237 -37.91 21.37 -6.53
N ASN A 238 -36.95 21.27 -5.61
CA ASN A 238 -36.12 22.41 -5.22
C ASN A 238 -35.02 22.65 -6.25
N ARG A 239 -34.84 23.92 -6.62
CA ARG A 239 -33.79 24.38 -7.52
C ARG A 239 -32.50 24.63 -6.75
N HIS A 240 -31.42 23.98 -7.16
CA HIS A 240 -30.10 24.15 -6.60
C HIS A 240 -29.24 24.95 -7.58
N LYS A 241 -28.71 26.09 -7.11
CA LYS A 241 -27.83 26.95 -7.91
C LYS A 241 -26.56 26.19 -8.30
N PRO A 242 -25.98 26.47 -9.49
CA PRO A 242 -24.70 25.92 -9.88
C PRO A 242 -23.61 26.19 -8.84
N ASN A 243 -22.86 25.15 -8.49
CA ASN A 243 -21.68 25.25 -7.63
C ASN A 243 -20.55 24.38 -8.22
N PRO A 244 -20.00 24.76 -9.39
CA PRO A 244 -19.08 23.92 -10.13
C PRO A 244 -17.77 23.69 -9.40
N ILE A 245 -17.16 22.54 -9.65
CA ILE A 245 -15.79 22.24 -9.24
C ILE A 245 -14.85 22.99 -10.19
N LEU A 246 -14.21 24.06 -9.73
CA LEU A 246 -13.33 24.91 -10.53
C LEU A 246 -11.88 24.70 -10.14
N ASP A 247 -11.01 24.48 -11.12
CA ASP A 247 -9.57 24.45 -10.88
C ASP A 247 -8.94 25.85 -10.85
N GLU A 248 -7.61 25.89 -10.65
CA GLU A 248 -6.81 27.12 -10.61
C GLU A 248 -6.90 27.96 -11.90
N SER A 249 -7.28 27.35 -13.03
CA SER A 249 -7.47 28.01 -14.32
C SER A 249 -8.92 28.43 -14.58
N ASN A 250 -9.79 28.34 -13.56
CA ASN A 250 -11.25 28.50 -13.67
C ASN A 250 -11.91 27.52 -14.65
N HIS A 251 -11.26 26.39 -14.94
CA HIS A 251 -11.88 25.34 -15.74
C HIS A 251 -12.84 24.54 -14.87
N ALA A 252 -14.07 24.36 -15.36
CA ALA A 252 -15.11 23.62 -14.67
C ALA A 252 -15.03 22.13 -14.95
N TRP A 253 -14.84 21.36 -13.88
CA TRP A 253 -14.83 19.91 -13.91
C TRP A 253 -16.25 19.37 -13.75
N ASN A 254 -16.71 18.59 -14.71
CA ASN A 254 -17.98 17.89 -14.63
C ASN A 254 -17.76 16.44 -14.15
N THR A 255 -18.82 15.81 -13.62
CA THR A 255 -18.74 14.46 -13.04
C THR A 255 -18.27 13.41 -14.06
N THR A 256 -18.62 13.57 -15.34
CA THR A 256 -18.20 12.65 -16.42
C THR A 256 -16.70 12.75 -16.70
N THR A 257 -16.15 13.96 -16.81
CA THR A 257 -14.71 14.16 -17.04
C THR A 257 -13.90 13.73 -15.83
N ILE A 258 -14.35 14.07 -14.62
CA ILE A 258 -13.74 13.57 -13.37
C ILE A 258 -13.67 12.04 -13.39
N ARG A 259 -14.79 11.35 -13.66
CA ARG A 259 -14.83 9.88 -13.69
C ARG A 259 -13.89 9.31 -14.75
N SER A 260 -13.89 9.87 -15.97
CA SER A 260 -13.05 9.42 -17.07
C SER A 260 -11.56 9.55 -16.71
N THR A 261 -11.14 10.71 -16.19
CA THR A 261 -9.74 10.94 -15.76
C THR A 261 -9.35 10.01 -14.62
N MET A 262 -10.22 9.79 -13.63
CA MET A 262 -9.95 8.86 -12.53
C MET A 262 -9.80 7.41 -13.01
N LEU A 263 -10.67 6.96 -13.92
CA LEU A 263 -10.59 5.60 -14.47
C LEU A 263 -9.33 5.40 -15.31
N GLN A 264 -8.95 6.41 -16.11
CA GLN A 264 -7.70 6.40 -16.88
C GLN A 264 -6.48 6.36 -15.95
N HIS A 265 -6.46 7.19 -14.91
CA HIS A 265 -5.40 7.20 -13.90
C HIS A 265 -5.28 5.84 -13.20
N LYS A 266 -6.39 5.27 -12.73
CA LYS A 266 -6.42 3.93 -12.09
C LYS A 266 -5.88 2.85 -13.03
N LYS A 267 -6.35 2.83 -14.28
CA LYS A 267 -5.91 1.84 -15.29
C LYS A 267 -4.43 1.99 -15.64
N ALA A 268 -3.94 3.23 -15.77
CA ALA A 268 -2.53 3.52 -16.04
C ALA A 268 -1.64 3.02 -14.90
N LYS A 269 -1.99 3.33 -13.64
CA LYS A 269 -1.26 2.85 -12.45
C LYS A 269 -1.26 1.32 -12.34
N GLN A 270 -2.40 0.67 -12.56
CA GLN A 270 -2.49 -0.80 -12.55
C GLN A 270 -1.62 -1.42 -13.64
N THR A 271 -1.71 -0.91 -14.87
CA THR A 271 -0.90 -1.41 -16.00
C THR A 271 0.59 -1.28 -15.70
N LEU A 272 1.00 -0.15 -15.11
CA LEU A 272 2.37 0.12 -14.74
C LEU A 272 2.87 -0.84 -13.65
N TYR A 273 2.05 -1.09 -12.64
CA TYR A 273 2.32 -2.06 -11.58
C TYR A 273 2.48 -3.47 -12.15
N ASP A 274 1.55 -3.94 -12.97
CA ASP A 274 1.59 -5.28 -13.57
C ASP A 274 2.84 -5.46 -14.46
N LYS A 275 3.23 -4.42 -15.21
CA LYS A 275 4.43 -4.45 -16.05
C LYS A 275 5.72 -4.43 -15.23
N LYS A 276 5.78 -3.70 -14.11
CA LYS A 276 6.91 -3.76 -13.17
C LYS A 276 7.05 -5.16 -12.57
N ASN A 277 5.95 -5.79 -12.19
CA ASN A 277 5.96 -7.18 -11.70
C ASN A 277 6.42 -8.17 -12.78
N ALA A 278 5.95 -8.01 -14.03
CA ALA A 278 6.41 -8.83 -15.14
C ALA A 278 7.93 -8.68 -15.40
N LEU A 279 8.49 -7.47 -15.28
CA LEU A 279 9.93 -7.23 -15.38
C LEU A 279 10.72 -7.99 -14.31
N ILE A 280 10.24 -8.01 -13.07
CA ILE A 280 10.86 -8.77 -11.98
C ILE A 280 10.88 -10.26 -12.32
N THR A 281 9.78 -10.80 -12.84
CA THR A 281 9.69 -12.20 -13.26
C THR A 281 10.64 -12.53 -14.41
N ILE A 282 10.73 -11.66 -15.43
CA ILE A 282 11.67 -11.83 -16.54
C ILE A 282 13.11 -11.81 -16.04
N LYS A 283 13.44 -10.87 -15.14
CA LYS A 283 14.79 -10.77 -14.56
C LYS A 283 15.19 -12.05 -13.82
N LYS A 284 14.31 -12.58 -12.96
CA LYS A 284 14.53 -13.86 -12.27
C LYS A 284 14.74 -15.03 -13.25
N LYS A 285 14.00 -15.04 -14.36
CA LYS A 285 14.17 -16.06 -15.40
C LYS A 285 15.55 -15.96 -16.07
N ILE A 286 16.01 -14.75 -16.40
CA ILE A 286 17.36 -14.52 -16.94
C ILE A 286 18.43 -14.98 -15.96
N GLU A 287 18.29 -14.65 -14.67
CA GLU A 287 19.22 -15.08 -13.62
C GLU A 287 19.30 -16.61 -13.51
N THR A 288 18.16 -17.31 -13.58
CA THR A 288 18.10 -18.77 -13.59
C THR A 288 18.82 -19.34 -14.82
N LEU A 289 18.53 -18.80 -16.00
CA LEU A 289 19.17 -19.25 -17.25
C LEU A 289 20.69 -19.02 -17.23
N ALA A 290 21.15 -17.93 -16.61
CA ALA A 290 22.58 -17.64 -16.45
C ALA A 290 23.28 -18.60 -15.48
N MET A 291 22.59 -19.03 -14.42
CA MET A 291 23.10 -20.09 -13.53
C MET A 291 23.25 -21.41 -14.29
N ASP A 292 22.21 -21.85 -15.00
CA ASP A 292 22.27 -23.06 -15.83
C ASP A 292 23.40 -22.98 -16.89
N GLN A 293 23.59 -21.81 -17.51
CA GLN A 293 24.67 -21.59 -18.48
C GLN A 293 26.05 -21.77 -17.83
N LYS A 294 26.23 -21.28 -16.59
CA LYS A 294 27.46 -21.44 -15.83
C LYS A 294 27.75 -22.91 -15.52
N GLU A 295 26.72 -23.71 -15.22
CA GLU A 295 26.88 -25.15 -15.02
C GLU A 295 27.31 -25.86 -16.30
N ILE A 296 26.69 -25.55 -17.44
CA ILE A 296 27.07 -26.10 -18.75
C ILE A 296 28.51 -25.71 -19.13
N LEU A 297 28.92 -24.47 -18.85
CA LEU A 297 30.30 -24.02 -19.05
C LEU A 297 31.30 -24.83 -18.21
N GLN A 298 30.93 -25.18 -16.97
CA GLN A 298 31.77 -26.02 -16.12
C GLN A 298 31.85 -27.47 -16.65
N GLU A 299 30.73 -28.02 -17.13
CA GLU A 299 30.70 -29.34 -17.82
C GLU A 299 31.64 -29.35 -19.03
N MET A 300 31.59 -28.30 -19.86
CA MET A 300 32.46 -28.13 -21.01
C MET A 300 33.95 -28.10 -20.60
N GLN A 301 34.29 -27.30 -19.59
CA GLN A 301 35.66 -27.20 -19.11
C GLN A 301 36.20 -28.55 -18.61
N ASN A 302 35.36 -29.31 -17.89
CA ASN A 302 35.73 -30.65 -17.42
C ASN A 302 35.94 -31.63 -18.60
N ALA A 303 35.06 -31.60 -19.61
CA ALA A 303 35.19 -32.43 -20.81
C ALA A 303 36.45 -32.10 -21.61
N GLN A 304 36.78 -30.81 -21.75
CA GLN A 304 38.02 -30.34 -22.39
C GLN A 304 39.27 -30.79 -21.64
N ASN A 305 39.26 -30.72 -20.30
CA ASN A 305 40.38 -31.22 -19.49
C ASN A 305 40.61 -32.74 -19.67
N ILE A 306 39.53 -33.53 -19.74
CA ILE A 306 39.62 -34.97 -20.02
C ILE A 306 40.18 -35.21 -21.42
N LEU A 307 39.69 -34.47 -22.41
CA LEU A 307 40.17 -34.57 -23.80
C LEU A 307 41.67 -34.28 -23.87
N GLN A 308 42.13 -33.20 -23.25
CA GLN A 308 43.55 -32.84 -23.18
C GLN A 308 44.38 -33.95 -22.53
N SER A 309 43.91 -34.53 -21.42
CA SER A 309 44.60 -35.65 -20.76
C SER A 309 44.74 -36.88 -21.65
N ILE A 310 43.71 -37.19 -22.46
CA ILE A 310 43.79 -38.29 -23.43
C ILE A 310 44.79 -37.97 -24.54
N GLU A 311 44.80 -36.73 -25.04
CA GLU A 311 45.76 -36.28 -26.06
C GLU A 311 47.20 -36.35 -25.57
N ASP A 312 47.46 -35.95 -24.32
CA ASP A 312 48.78 -36.06 -23.70
C ASP A 312 49.23 -37.52 -23.55
N LYS A 313 48.32 -38.44 -23.18
CA LYS A 313 48.61 -39.88 -23.11
C LYS A 313 48.93 -40.49 -24.47
N ILE A 314 48.19 -40.09 -25.52
CA ILE A 314 48.46 -40.53 -26.90
C ILE A 314 49.84 -40.03 -27.34
N LEU A 315 50.17 -38.76 -27.08
CA LEU A 315 51.49 -38.19 -27.38
C LEU A 315 52.63 -38.93 -26.66
N GLN A 316 52.43 -39.30 -25.39
CA GLN A 316 53.41 -40.11 -24.64
C GLN A 316 53.57 -41.52 -25.24
N LEU A 317 52.47 -42.15 -25.67
CA LEU A 317 52.49 -43.43 -26.37
C LEU A 317 53.27 -43.36 -27.67
N HIS A 318 53.00 -42.35 -28.51
CA HIS A 318 53.73 -42.14 -29.77
C HIS A 318 55.23 -41.99 -29.54
N ARG A 319 55.65 -41.12 -28.60
CA ARG A 319 57.07 -40.97 -28.23
C ARG A 319 57.71 -42.29 -27.78
N THR A 320 56.94 -43.15 -27.12
CA THR A 320 57.42 -44.46 -26.64
C THR A 320 57.56 -45.45 -27.79
N MET A 321 56.58 -45.47 -28.70
CA MET A 321 56.63 -46.29 -29.91
C MET A 321 57.79 -45.88 -30.82
N ASP A 322 58.03 -44.58 -31.01
CA ASP A 322 59.13 -44.06 -31.80
C ASP A 322 60.49 -44.54 -31.26
N LYS A 323 60.72 -44.41 -29.95
CA LYS A 323 61.94 -44.92 -29.29
C LYS A 323 62.13 -46.43 -29.42
N LEU A 324 61.03 -47.20 -29.37
CA LEU A 324 61.07 -48.65 -29.55
C LEU A 324 61.35 -49.05 -31.01
N ASN A 325 60.93 -48.23 -31.98
CA ASN A 325 61.24 -48.43 -33.39
C ASN A 325 62.71 -48.12 -33.72
N GLU A 326 63.33 -47.18 -33.01
CA GLU A 326 64.74 -46.83 -33.12
C GLU A 326 65.69 -47.85 -32.44
N SER A 327 65.16 -48.80 -31.65
CA SER A 327 65.95 -49.80 -30.93
C SER A 327 66.13 -51.11 -31.73
N ASP A 328 67.38 -51.55 -31.92
CA ASP A 328 67.71 -52.82 -32.60
C ASP A 328 67.61 -54.07 -31.70
N SER A 329 67.24 -53.92 -30.43
CA SER A 329 67.18 -55.03 -29.47
C SER A 329 65.89 -55.85 -29.60
N GLU A 330 65.98 -57.18 -29.59
CA GLU A 330 64.80 -58.08 -29.61
C GLU A 330 63.99 -58.04 -28.31
N GLU A 331 64.66 -57.75 -27.18
CA GLU A 331 64.06 -57.56 -25.86
C GLU A 331 64.40 -56.18 -25.31
N VAL A 332 63.41 -55.55 -24.66
CA VAL A 332 63.52 -54.18 -24.15
C VAL A 332 62.96 -54.14 -22.73
N THR A 333 63.71 -53.54 -21.81
CA THR A 333 63.25 -53.22 -20.45
C THR A 333 62.26 -52.07 -20.54
N PHE A 334 61.01 -52.31 -20.15
CA PHE A 334 59.95 -51.33 -20.15
C PHE A 334 59.43 -51.15 -18.72
N ASN A 335 59.30 -49.90 -18.29
CA ASN A 335 58.76 -49.57 -16.98
C ASN A 335 57.27 -49.20 -17.14
N GLU A 336 56.40 -50.06 -16.63
CA GLU A 336 54.95 -49.83 -16.63
C GLU A 336 54.48 -49.65 -15.18
N ASN A 337 53.94 -48.48 -14.85
CA ASN A 337 53.43 -48.13 -13.52
C ASN A 337 54.44 -48.32 -12.37
N GLY A 338 55.74 -48.13 -12.64
CA GLY A 338 56.81 -48.26 -11.64
C GLY A 338 57.42 -49.66 -11.52
N VAL A 339 56.98 -50.62 -12.34
CA VAL A 339 57.52 -51.98 -12.39
C VAL A 339 58.30 -52.17 -13.69
N GLU A 340 59.61 -52.38 -13.57
CA GLU A 340 60.46 -52.73 -14.71
C GLU A 340 60.27 -54.20 -15.08
N SER A 341 59.89 -54.43 -16.34
CA SER A 341 59.73 -55.78 -16.90
C SER A 341 60.38 -55.86 -18.28
N ILE A 342 60.96 -57.03 -18.59
CA ILE A 342 61.58 -57.30 -19.89
C ILE A 342 60.49 -57.82 -20.83
N PHE A 343 60.34 -57.18 -22.00
CA PHE A 343 59.37 -57.59 -23.01
C PHE A 343 60.05 -57.83 -24.35
N ASN A 344 59.54 -58.82 -25.10
CA ASN A 344 59.83 -58.93 -26.52
C ASN A 344 59.29 -57.70 -27.26
N ARG A 345 60.14 -57.05 -28.07
CA ARG A 345 59.85 -55.78 -28.76
C ARG A 345 58.57 -55.83 -29.60
N LYS A 346 58.37 -56.90 -30.39
CA LYS A 346 57.17 -57.05 -31.24
C LYS A 346 55.90 -57.17 -30.40
N MET A 347 55.96 -57.94 -29.31
CA MET A 347 54.82 -58.13 -28.42
C MET A 347 54.45 -56.85 -27.66
N LEU A 348 55.45 -56.10 -27.19
CA LEU A 348 55.26 -54.80 -26.55
C LEU A 348 54.65 -53.79 -27.54
N MET A 349 55.14 -53.75 -28.77
CA MET A 349 54.61 -52.87 -29.81
C MET A 349 53.13 -53.18 -30.12
N THR A 350 52.75 -54.46 -30.25
CA THR A 350 51.35 -54.86 -30.41
C THR A 350 50.48 -54.45 -29.21
N LYS A 351 51.00 -54.52 -27.98
CA LYS A 351 50.29 -54.03 -26.78
C LYS A 351 50.09 -52.53 -26.80
N LEU A 352 51.10 -51.76 -27.23
CA LEU A 352 51.01 -50.30 -27.32
C LEU A 352 50.00 -49.86 -28.40
N PHE A 353 49.96 -50.51 -29.56
CA PHE A 353 48.95 -50.23 -30.59
C PHE A 353 47.52 -50.49 -30.10
N LYS A 354 47.30 -51.58 -29.36
CA LYS A 354 45.98 -51.84 -28.74
C LYS A 354 45.58 -50.76 -27.73
N LYS A 355 46.54 -50.25 -26.95
CA LYS A 355 46.29 -49.13 -26.01
C LYS A 355 45.99 -47.82 -26.76
N GLU A 356 46.70 -47.56 -27.85
CA GLU A 356 46.44 -46.40 -28.71
C GLU A 356 45.02 -46.46 -29.31
N ASP A 357 44.62 -47.59 -29.89
CA ASP A 357 43.25 -47.78 -30.41
C ASP A 357 42.17 -47.52 -29.35
N THR A 358 42.43 -47.95 -28.11
CA THR A 358 41.52 -47.71 -26.99
C THR A 358 41.41 -46.22 -26.66
N LEU A 359 42.54 -45.52 -26.58
CA LEU A 359 42.57 -44.07 -26.31
C LEU A 359 42.01 -43.24 -27.47
N LEU A 360 42.21 -43.66 -28.72
CA LEU A 360 41.61 -43.01 -29.88
C LEU A 360 40.08 -43.12 -29.87
N ASN A 361 39.56 -44.30 -29.50
CA ASN A 361 38.12 -44.49 -29.32
C ASN A 361 37.56 -43.62 -28.18
N GLU A 362 38.26 -43.55 -27.04
CA GLU A 362 37.90 -42.65 -25.94
C GLU A 362 37.93 -41.18 -26.37
N LYS A 363 38.98 -40.77 -27.09
CA LYS A 363 39.10 -39.41 -27.66
C LYS A 363 37.90 -39.07 -28.54
N THR A 364 37.51 -39.96 -29.45
CA THR A 364 36.33 -39.75 -30.32
C THR A 364 35.05 -39.62 -29.50
N LYS A 365 34.88 -40.43 -28.45
CA LYS A 365 33.70 -40.36 -27.57
C LYS A 365 33.63 -39.04 -26.79
N VAL A 366 34.74 -38.63 -26.19
CA VAL A 366 34.81 -37.36 -25.44
C VAL A 366 34.62 -36.16 -26.38
N ARG A 367 35.17 -36.21 -27.59
CA ARG A 367 34.98 -35.14 -28.59
C ARG A 367 33.52 -34.97 -29.01
N ARG A 368 32.80 -36.07 -29.27
CA ARG A 368 31.35 -36.02 -29.53
C ARG A 368 30.59 -35.41 -28.35
N ASN A 369 30.96 -35.76 -27.12
CA ASN A 369 30.36 -35.16 -25.93
C ASN A 369 30.63 -33.65 -25.83
N CYS A 370 31.84 -33.18 -26.17
CA CYS A 370 32.10 -31.74 -26.27
C CYS A 370 31.18 -31.07 -27.31
N ASP A 371 31.06 -31.65 -28.50
CA ASP A 371 30.18 -31.09 -29.56
C ASP A 371 28.71 -31.00 -29.11
N GLU A 372 28.22 -31.98 -28.35
CA GLU A 372 26.88 -31.98 -27.76
C GLU A 372 26.70 -30.89 -26.69
N ILE A 373 27.70 -30.71 -25.80
CA ILE A 373 27.68 -29.65 -24.79
C ILE A 373 27.74 -28.27 -25.45
N ASP A 374 28.54 -28.08 -26.51
CA ASP A 374 28.61 -26.84 -27.30
C ASP A 374 27.26 -26.48 -27.91
N LEU A 375 26.55 -27.47 -28.46
CA LEU A 375 25.21 -27.26 -29.01
C LEU A 375 24.22 -26.84 -27.91
N ARG A 376 24.26 -27.48 -26.73
CA ARG A 376 23.44 -27.08 -25.57
C ARG A 376 23.74 -25.65 -25.14
N LEU A 377 25.01 -25.27 -25.10
CA LEU A 377 25.45 -23.92 -24.73
C LEU A 377 24.98 -22.87 -25.74
N SER A 378 25.10 -23.15 -27.04
CA SER A 378 24.60 -22.28 -28.12
C SER A 378 23.08 -22.07 -28.02
N ASN A 379 22.32 -23.12 -27.75
CA ASN A 379 20.87 -23.02 -27.56
C ASN A 379 20.51 -22.20 -26.31
N LYS A 380 21.25 -22.38 -25.21
CA LYS A 380 21.06 -21.63 -23.98
C LYS A 380 21.36 -20.13 -24.16
N ASN A 381 22.43 -19.80 -24.89
CA ASN A 381 22.79 -18.41 -25.22
C ASN A 381 21.67 -17.73 -25.99
N LYS A 382 21.14 -18.39 -27.02
CA LYS A 382 19.99 -17.86 -27.79
C LYS A 382 18.76 -17.63 -26.91
N GLU A 383 18.49 -18.54 -25.96
CA GLU A 383 17.39 -18.37 -25.01
C GLU A 383 17.62 -17.14 -24.12
N ILE A 384 18.82 -16.98 -23.55
CA ILE A 384 19.19 -15.82 -22.74
C ILE A 384 19.04 -14.52 -23.54
N ASP A 385 19.58 -14.46 -24.76
CA ASP A 385 19.53 -13.27 -25.63
C ASP A 385 18.08 -12.85 -25.93
N MET A 386 17.21 -13.82 -26.22
CA MET A 386 15.77 -13.55 -26.42
C MET A 386 15.13 -12.95 -25.18
N TRP A 387 15.41 -13.49 -23.98
CA TRP A 387 14.85 -12.98 -22.74
C TRP A 387 15.42 -11.62 -22.36
N VAL A 388 16.71 -11.38 -22.58
CA VAL A 388 17.37 -10.08 -22.38
C VAL A 388 16.76 -9.03 -23.31
N LYS A 389 16.53 -9.37 -24.58
CA LYS A 389 15.83 -8.47 -25.52
C LYS A 389 14.43 -8.12 -25.03
N ARG A 390 13.63 -9.13 -24.62
CA ARG A 390 12.29 -8.92 -24.05
C ARG A 390 12.33 -8.06 -22.78
N TYR A 391 13.33 -8.26 -21.92
CA TYR A 391 13.52 -7.45 -20.72
C TYR A 391 13.76 -5.98 -21.07
N ASN A 392 14.66 -5.71 -22.02
CA ASN A 392 14.98 -4.36 -22.46
C ASN A 392 13.77 -3.67 -23.11
N GLU A 393 13.05 -4.36 -23.98
CA GLU A 393 11.80 -3.84 -24.58
C GLU A 393 10.76 -3.49 -23.50
N ALA A 394 10.53 -4.39 -22.55
CA ALA A 394 9.61 -4.17 -21.45
C ALA A 394 10.07 -3.03 -20.52
N LYS A 395 11.38 -2.88 -20.30
CA LYS A 395 11.96 -1.80 -19.48
C LYS A 395 11.71 -0.45 -20.13
N THR A 396 12.03 -0.31 -21.42
CA THR A 396 11.79 0.93 -22.17
C THR A 396 10.30 1.28 -22.23
N PHE A 397 9.41 0.28 -22.34
CA PHE A 397 7.97 0.49 -22.26
C PHE A 397 7.54 1.04 -20.90
N VAL A 398 8.06 0.50 -19.78
CA VAL A 398 7.76 1.00 -18.43
C VAL A 398 8.24 2.44 -18.28
N GLU A 399 9.48 2.75 -18.66
CA GLU A 399 10.04 4.11 -18.59
C GLU A 399 9.22 5.12 -19.41
N THR A 400 8.77 4.73 -20.60
CA THR A 400 7.91 5.57 -21.45
C THR A 400 6.52 5.73 -20.84
N SER A 401 5.96 4.66 -20.28
CA SER A 401 4.65 4.67 -19.63
C SER A 401 4.64 5.52 -18.37
N GLU A 402 5.73 5.52 -17.59
CA GLU A 402 5.89 6.42 -16.44
C GLU A 402 5.83 7.89 -16.87
N LYS A 403 6.54 8.24 -17.95
CA LYS A 403 6.49 9.60 -18.54
C LYS A 403 5.09 9.98 -19.02
N SER A 404 4.34 9.06 -19.65
CA SER A 404 2.97 9.33 -20.08
C SER A 404 1.95 9.35 -18.93
N THR A 405 2.27 8.73 -17.79
CA THR A 405 1.40 8.72 -16.61
C THR A 405 1.51 10.05 -15.84
N HIS A 406 2.66 10.73 -15.88
CA HIS A 406 2.85 12.03 -15.21
C HIS A 406 1.79 13.10 -15.54
N PRO A 407 1.38 13.31 -16.81
CA PRO A 407 0.27 14.21 -17.13
C PRO A 407 -1.06 13.82 -16.48
N LEU A 408 -1.37 12.52 -16.39
CA LEU A 408 -2.59 12.02 -15.74
C LEU A 408 -2.54 12.22 -14.23
N ASP A 409 -1.39 11.99 -13.60
CA ASP A 409 -1.16 12.25 -12.18
C ASP A 409 -1.43 13.73 -11.87
N LYS A 410 -0.88 14.64 -12.68
CA LYS A 410 -1.12 16.09 -12.54
C LYS A 410 -2.58 16.47 -12.72
N GLN A 411 -3.29 15.86 -13.68
CA GLN A 411 -4.73 16.11 -13.85
C GLN A 411 -5.53 15.59 -12.65
N TYR A 412 -5.18 14.41 -12.14
CA TYR A 412 -5.81 13.83 -10.97
C TYR A 412 -5.60 14.71 -9.72
N GLU A 413 -4.37 15.16 -9.47
CA GLU A 413 -4.06 16.12 -8.40
C GLU A 413 -4.83 17.44 -8.54
N ARG A 414 -4.95 17.97 -9.77
CA ARG A 414 -5.72 19.19 -10.04
C ARG A 414 -7.19 19.02 -9.66
N ILE A 415 -7.80 17.88 -10.01
CA ILE A 415 -9.19 17.58 -9.63
C ILE A 415 -9.34 17.51 -8.11
N GLN A 416 -8.41 16.84 -7.42
CA GLN A 416 -8.43 16.73 -5.95
C GLN A 416 -8.37 18.11 -5.29
N ARG A 417 -7.46 18.98 -5.72
CA ARG A 417 -7.33 20.35 -5.22
C ARG A 417 -8.55 21.21 -5.55
N ALA A 418 -9.07 21.10 -6.77
CA ALA A 418 -10.26 21.81 -7.20
C ALA A 418 -11.47 21.44 -6.32
N LEU A 419 -11.69 20.15 -6.08
CA LEU A 419 -12.77 19.69 -5.20
C LEU A 419 -12.55 20.13 -3.75
N ALA A 420 -11.33 20.00 -3.22
CA ALA A 420 -11.00 20.46 -1.86
C ALA A 420 -11.34 21.95 -1.68
N LYS A 421 -10.96 22.78 -2.66
CA LYS A 421 -11.29 24.22 -2.69
C LYS A 421 -12.80 24.47 -2.76
N THR A 422 -13.52 23.75 -3.62
CA THR A 422 -14.98 23.87 -3.73
C THR A 422 -15.69 23.47 -2.44
N LEU A 423 -15.22 22.42 -1.76
CA LEU A 423 -15.76 21.99 -0.46
C LEU A 423 -15.50 23.02 0.64
N ALA A 424 -14.31 23.65 0.63
CA ALA A 424 -13.96 24.69 1.58
C ALA A 424 -14.68 26.03 1.31
N SER A 425 -15.12 26.27 0.08
CA SER A 425 -15.82 27.50 -0.29
C SER A 425 -17.26 27.51 0.25
N ARG A 426 -17.60 28.57 1.00
CA ARG A 426 -18.95 28.78 1.55
C ARG A 426 -19.94 29.21 0.49
#